data_AF-A0A2G9QL01-F1
#
_entry.id   AF-A0A2G9QL01-F1
#
_cell.length_a   1.000
_cell.length_b   1.000
_cell.length_c   1.000
_cell.angle_alpha   90.00
_cell.angle_beta   90.00
_cell.angle_gamma   90.00
#
_symmetry.space_group_name_H-M   'P 1'
#
loop_
_entity.id
_entity.type
_entity.pdbx_description
1 polymer ?
#
loop_
_entity_poly.entity_id
_entity_poly.type
_entity_poly.pdbx_seq_one_letter_code
_entity_poly.pdbx_strand_id
1 'polypeptide(L)'
;MKDGQSILNNSTYNLLDGNQTLQIMQPNRTFSGNYSCTISNAVSLNSGSLQLRVYDPVVNVTVIQSPQKVNEGAAFVNLGCSSSSGYTEMVTWMKDGQSVISKNAYRQKLVEKY
;
A
#
# COMPACT_ATOMS: atom_id res chain seq x y z
N MET A 1 -1.85 -8.27 21.13
CA MET A 1 -3.28 -8.31 20.76
C MET A 1 -3.46 -7.73 19.37
N LYS A 2 -4.47 -8.18 18.63
CA LYS A 2 -4.94 -7.56 17.37
C LYS A 2 -6.41 -7.20 17.55
N ASP A 3 -6.76 -5.93 17.36
CA ASP A 3 -8.15 -5.44 17.44
C ASP A 3 -8.85 -5.83 18.76
N GLY A 4 -8.11 -5.80 19.88
CA GLY A 4 -8.59 -6.18 21.22
C GLY A 4 -8.60 -7.69 21.51
N GLN A 5 -8.26 -8.54 20.54
CA GLN A 5 -8.20 -9.99 20.71
C GLN A 5 -6.76 -10.48 21.01
N SER A 6 -6.66 -11.47 21.90
CA SER A 6 -5.38 -12.10 22.22
C SER A 6 -4.86 -12.91 21.04
N ILE A 7 -3.56 -12.79 20.78
CA ILE A 7 -2.86 -13.55 19.73
C ILE A 7 -2.18 -14.72 20.41
N LEU A 8 -2.42 -15.93 19.92
CA LEU A 8 -1.83 -17.16 20.43
C LEU A 8 -0.80 -17.70 19.43
N ASN A 9 0.26 -18.31 19.96
CA ASN A 9 1.30 -18.92 19.15
C ASN A 9 0.74 -20.08 18.32
N ASN A 10 0.89 -20.03 17.00
CA ASN A 10 0.43 -21.04 16.04
C ASN A 10 1.18 -20.94 14.69
N SER A 11 0.74 -21.65 13.65
CA SER A 11 1.38 -21.63 12.32
C SER A 11 1.41 -20.26 11.64
N THR A 12 0.52 -19.36 12.04
CA THR A 12 0.33 -18.03 11.46
C THR A 12 1.02 -16.94 12.29
N TYR A 13 0.96 -17.06 13.62
CA TYR A 13 1.54 -16.11 14.56
C TYR A 13 2.59 -16.80 15.42
N ASN A 14 3.85 -16.43 15.25
CA ASN A 14 4.94 -16.89 16.10
C ASN A 14 5.26 -15.83 17.16
N LEU A 15 5.26 -16.24 18.42
CA LEU A 15 5.71 -15.43 19.54
C LEU A 15 7.15 -15.82 19.90
N LEU A 16 8.08 -14.91 19.66
CA LEU A 16 9.52 -15.10 19.88
C LEU A 16 10.00 -14.25 21.07
N ASP A 17 11.22 -14.53 21.54
CA ASP A 17 11.89 -13.77 22.61
C ASP A 17 11.07 -13.63 23.90
N GLY A 18 10.36 -14.70 24.31
CA GLY A 18 9.47 -14.65 25.47
C GLY A 18 8.23 -13.76 25.24
N ASN A 19 7.66 -13.80 24.03
CA ASN A 19 6.50 -13.03 23.58
C ASN A 19 6.76 -11.53 23.36
N GLN A 20 8.01 -11.09 23.32
CA GLN A 20 8.38 -9.70 23.02
C GLN A 20 8.28 -9.41 21.51
N THR A 21 8.46 -10.43 20.68
CA THR A 21 8.43 -10.31 19.22
C THR A 21 7.26 -11.12 18.67
N LEU A 22 6.36 -10.44 17.95
CA LEU A 22 5.29 -11.09 17.18
C LEU A 22 5.70 -11.16 15.70
N GLN A 23 5.87 -12.38 15.18
CA GLN A 23 6.12 -12.64 13.77
C GLN A 23 4.85 -13.20 13.11
N ILE A 24 4.42 -12.57 12.00
CA ILE A 24 3.26 -12.99 11.21
C ILE A 24 3.76 -13.72 9.96
N MET A 25 3.40 -15.00 9.81
CA MET A 25 3.79 -15.83 8.67
C MET A 25 2.84 -15.61 7.50
N GLN A 26 3.39 -15.41 6.30
CA GLN A 26 2.64 -15.23 5.04
C GLN A 26 1.49 -14.20 5.16
N PRO A 27 1.79 -12.94 5.54
CA PRO A 27 0.76 -11.95 5.77
C PRO A 27 -0.03 -11.64 4.48
N ASN A 28 -1.32 -11.42 4.64
CA ASN A 28 -2.25 -10.93 3.62
C ASN A 28 -3.09 -9.76 4.18
N ARG A 29 -3.97 -9.18 3.38
CA ARG A 29 -4.78 -8.00 3.78
C ARG A 29 -5.57 -8.17 5.07
N THR A 30 -6.03 -9.37 5.41
CA THR A 30 -6.82 -9.64 6.62
C THR A 30 -6.02 -9.45 7.92
N PHE A 31 -4.69 -9.46 7.81
CA PHE A 31 -3.79 -9.18 8.93
C PHE A 31 -3.63 -7.68 9.22
N SER A 32 -4.14 -6.79 8.37
CA SER A 32 -4.23 -5.37 8.70
C SER A 32 -5.10 -5.17 9.95
N GLY A 33 -4.75 -4.22 10.79
CA GLY A 33 -5.44 -4.00 12.06
C GLY A 33 -4.60 -3.21 13.05
N ASN A 34 -5.20 -2.88 14.19
CA ASN A 34 -4.52 -2.22 15.29
C ASN A 34 -3.91 -3.29 16.20
N TYR A 35 -2.58 -3.35 16.25
CA TYR A 35 -1.84 -4.27 17.11
C TYR A 35 -1.42 -3.52 18.37
N SER A 36 -1.60 -4.16 19.52
CA SER A 36 -1.17 -3.63 20.81
C SER A 36 -0.38 -4.64 21.61
N CYS A 37 0.60 -4.14 22.35
CA CYS A 37 1.39 -4.90 23.31
C CYS A 37 1.22 -4.27 24.69
N THR A 38 1.03 -5.11 25.70
CA THR A 38 0.91 -4.69 27.09
C THR A 38 2.02 -5.37 27.88
N ILE A 39 2.80 -4.57 28.60
CA ILE A 39 3.89 -5.03 29.46
C ILE A 39 3.54 -4.62 30.88
N SER A 40 3.67 -5.55 31.82
CA SER A 40 3.43 -5.28 33.24
C SER A 40 4.53 -5.84 34.12
N ASN A 41 4.70 -5.22 35.28
CA ASN A 41 5.46 -5.75 36.40
C ASN A 41 4.61 -5.67 37.67
N ALA A 42 5.19 -5.92 38.85
CA ALA A 42 4.45 -5.95 40.12
C ALA A 42 3.80 -4.60 40.51
N VAL A 43 4.18 -3.49 39.88
CA VAL A 43 3.80 -2.13 40.28
C VAL A 43 3.19 -1.33 39.12
N SER A 44 3.50 -1.68 37.87
CA SER A 44 3.07 -0.94 36.69
C SER A 44 2.57 -1.82 35.56
N LEU A 45 1.70 -1.23 34.74
CA LEU A 45 1.21 -1.78 33.49
C LEU A 45 1.24 -0.66 32.46
N ASN A 46 1.83 -0.93 31.30
CA ASN A 46 1.90 0.01 30.19
C ASN A 46 1.61 -0.69 28.87
N SER A 47 1.08 0.05 27.90
CA SER A 47 0.71 -0.49 26.60
C SER A 47 1.09 0.45 25.46
N GLY A 48 1.57 -0.12 24.37
CA GLY A 48 1.77 0.57 23.09
C GLY A 48 0.89 -0.03 22.01
N SER A 49 0.54 0.76 20.99
CA SER A 49 -0.20 0.28 19.82
C SER A 49 0.30 0.85 18.51
N LEU A 50 0.09 0.11 17.43
CA LEU A 50 0.41 0.51 16.06
C LEU A 50 -0.66 0.00 15.08
N GLN A 51 -0.91 0.77 14.02
CA GLN A 51 -1.76 0.35 12.93
C GLN A 51 -0.92 -0.34 11.84
N LEU A 52 -1.12 -1.65 11.67
CA LEU A 52 -0.54 -2.40 10.56
C LEU A 52 -1.44 -2.26 9.32
N ARG A 53 -0.84 -1.95 8.17
CA ARG A 53 -1.48 -2.02 6.85
C ARG A 53 -0.70 -2.98 5.96
N VAL A 54 -1.40 -3.98 5.44
CA VAL A 54 -0.86 -4.95 4.48
C VAL A 54 -1.49 -4.67 3.12
N TYR A 55 -0.68 -4.51 2.08
CA TYR A 55 -1.12 -4.20 0.73
C TYR A 55 -1.06 -5.43 -0.17
N ASP A 56 -2.02 -5.54 -1.12
CA ASP A 56 -1.91 -6.57 -2.15
C ASP A 56 -1.00 -6.07 -3.29
N PRO A 57 -0.36 -7.01 -4.02
CA PRO A 57 0.37 -6.70 -5.24
C PRO A 57 -0.46 -5.92 -6.26
N VAL A 58 0.18 -4.96 -6.93
CA VAL A 58 -0.37 -4.28 -8.10
C VAL A 58 -0.27 -5.22 -9.29
N VAL A 59 -1.41 -5.54 -9.92
CA VAL A 59 -1.45 -6.41 -11.11
C VAL A 59 -2.34 -5.82 -12.21
N ASN A 60 -2.14 -6.32 -13.43
CA ASN A 60 -2.86 -5.92 -14.64
C ASN A 60 -2.82 -4.40 -14.86
N VAL A 61 -1.62 -3.82 -14.83
CA VAL A 61 -1.42 -2.41 -15.16
C VAL A 61 -1.74 -2.19 -16.64
N THR A 62 -2.56 -1.19 -16.92
CA THR A 62 -3.04 -0.83 -18.24
C THR A 62 -2.78 0.64 -18.50
N VAL A 63 -2.39 0.94 -19.74
CA VAL A 63 -2.26 2.30 -20.24
C VAL A 63 -3.31 2.53 -21.30
N ILE A 64 -4.11 3.58 -21.13
CA ILE A 64 -5.17 3.97 -22.05
C ILE A 64 -4.94 5.36 -22.60
N GLN A 65 -5.35 5.59 -23.84
CA GLN A 65 -5.23 6.89 -24.51
C GLN A 65 -6.62 7.43 -24.87
N SER A 66 -6.81 8.73 -24.69
CA SER A 66 -8.02 9.43 -25.14
C SER A 66 -7.68 10.84 -25.67
N PRO A 67 -8.06 11.18 -26.92
CA PRO A 67 -8.69 10.34 -27.93
C PRO A 67 -7.72 9.30 -28.53
N GLN A 68 -8.25 8.20 -29.08
CA GLN A 68 -7.45 7.09 -29.64
C GLN A 68 -6.55 7.52 -30.82
N LYS A 69 -6.96 8.56 -31.56
CA LYS A 69 -6.16 9.20 -32.61
C LYS A 69 -6.02 10.68 -32.29
N VAL A 70 -4.82 11.21 -32.46
CA VAL A 70 -4.49 12.61 -32.19
C VAL A 70 -3.87 13.18 -33.45
N ASN A 71 -4.38 14.32 -33.90
CA ASN A 71 -3.82 15.04 -35.03
C ASN A 71 -2.74 16.02 -34.54
N GLU A 72 -1.80 16.33 -35.42
CA GLU A 72 -0.83 17.40 -35.17
C GLU A 72 -1.56 18.73 -34.89
N GLY A 73 -1.07 19.50 -33.91
CA GLY A 73 -1.70 20.75 -33.47
C GLY A 73 -2.88 20.60 -32.51
N ALA A 74 -3.26 19.38 -32.11
CA ALA A 74 -4.25 19.18 -31.06
C ALA A 74 -3.82 19.83 -29.73
N ALA A 75 -4.77 20.43 -29.02
CA ALA A 75 -4.49 21.16 -27.77
C ALA A 75 -3.97 20.25 -26.64
N PHE A 76 -4.45 19.01 -26.56
CA PHE A 76 -4.00 18.02 -25.58
C PHE A 76 -4.38 16.59 -25.99
N VAL A 77 -3.72 15.61 -25.37
CA VAL A 77 -4.10 14.19 -25.32
C VAL A 77 -3.99 13.70 -23.88
N ASN A 78 -4.90 12.83 -23.46
CA ASN A 78 -4.87 12.22 -22.14
C ASN A 78 -4.33 10.80 -22.22
N LEU A 79 -3.36 10.50 -21.37
CA LEU A 79 -2.88 9.14 -21.10
C LEU A 79 -3.29 8.76 -19.67
N GLY A 80 -4.04 7.67 -19.53
CA GLY A 80 -4.44 7.10 -18.25
C GLY A 80 -3.60 5.87 -17.93
N CYS A 81 -3.23 5.70 -16.67
CA CYS A 81 -2.58 4.50 -16.16
C CYS A 81 -3.43 3.98 -14.99
N SER A 82 -3.80 2.70 -15.04
CA SER A 82 -4.60 2.07 -13.98
C SER A 82 -4.26 0.60 -13.81
N SER A 83 -4.37 0.09 -12.59
CA SER A 83 -4.31 -1.34 -12.28
C SER A 83 -5.72 -1.89 -12.01
N SER A 84 -5.91 -3.20 -12.14
CA SER A 84 -7.17 -3.85 -11.75
C SER A 84 -7.25 -4.14 -10.25
N SER A 85 -6.11 -4.24 -9.57
CA SER A 85 -6.02 -4.48 -8.14
C SER A 85 -4.68 -4.02 -7.57
N GLY A 86 -4.55 -4.11 -6.24
CA GLY A 86 -3.39 -3.63 -5.50
C GLY A 86 -3.52 -2.16 -5.09
N TYR A 87 -2.78 -1.77 -4.05
CA TYR A 87 -2.71 -0.38 -3.62
C TYR A 87 -1.67 0.38 -4.45
N THR A 88 -2.04 1.54 -4.98
CA THR A 88 -1.16 2.36 -5.82
C THR A 88 -0.80 3.63 -5.06
N GLU A 89 0.41 3.68 -4.50
CA GLU A 89 0.92 4.88 -3.82
C GLU A 89 1.40 5.95 -4.80
N MET A 90 2.01 5.51 -5.91
CA MET A 90 2.64 6.41 -6.88
C MET A 90 2.47 5.88 -8.30
N VAL A 91 2.22 6.80 -9.24
CA VAL A 91 2.23 6.54 -10.68
C VAL A 91 3.29 7.44 -11.30
N THR A 92 4.21 6.86 -12.05
CA THR A 92 5.27 7.60 -12.75
C THR A 92 5.12 7.44 -14.26
N TRP A 93 5.17 8.56 -14.98
CA TRP A 93 5.16 8.57 -16.44
C TRP A 93 6.56 8.77 -16.99
N MET A 94 6.93 7.93 -17.96
CA MET A 94 8.18 8.04 -18.71
C MET A 94 7.89 8.10 -20.21
N LYS A 95 8.66 8.92 -20.92
CA LYS A 95 8.71 8.95 -22.39
C LYS A 95 10.14 8.59 -22.79
N ASP A 96 10.30 7.53 -23.57
CA ASP A 96 11.60 7.07 -24.07
C ASP A 96 12.67 6.91 -22.97
N GLY A 97 12.25 6.38 -21.81
CA GLY A 97 13.11 6.19 -20.64
C GLY A 97 13.39 7.46 -19.81
N GLN A 98 12.84 8.61 -20.19
CA GLN A 98 13.01 9.87 -19.44
C GLN A 98 11.73 10.23 -18.68
N SER A 99 11.89 10.70 -17.43
CA SER A 99 10.78 11.13 -16.59
C SER A 99 10.07 12.34 -17.15
N VAL A 100 8.74 12.20 -17.30
CA VAL A 100 7.83 13.24 -17.81
C VAL A 100 7.61 14.34 -16.75
N ILE A 101 7.92 14.08 -15.48
CA ILE A 101 7.71 15.00 -14.33
C ILE A 101 8.59 16.26 -14.43
N SER A 102 9.61 16.26 -15.29
CA SER A 102 10.60 17.35 -15.42
C SER A 102 10.19 18.54 -16.31
N LYS A 103 8.98 18.56 -16.90
CA LYS A 103 8.61 19.57 -17.91
C LYS A 103 7.22 20.17 -17.68
N ASN A 104 7.13 21.50 -17.76
CA ASN A 104 5.88 22.29 -17.65
C ASN A 104 4.79 21.93 -18.68
N ALA A 105 5.12 21.12 -19.69
CA ALA A 105 4.21 20.68 -20.73
C ALA A 105 3.26 19.55 -20.30
N TYR A 106 3.46 18.94 -19.12
CA TYR A 106 2.67 17.78 -18.67
C TYR A 106 1.94 18.08 -17.36
N ARG A 107 0.63 17.79 -17.31
CA ARG A 107 -0.18 17.85 -16.10
C ARG A 107 -0.49 16.42 -15.63
N GLN A 108 -0.22 16.13 -14.36
CA GLN A 108 -0.43 14.81 -13.77
C GLN A 108 -1.46 14.90 -12.64
N LYS A 109 -2.32 13.90 -12.53
CA LYS A 109 -3.28 13.76 -11.44
C LYS A 109 -3.36 12.29 -11.06
N LEU A 110 -3.06 11.99 -9.79
CA LEU A 110 -3.41 10.69 -9.21
C LEU A 110 -4.92 10.67 -8.99
N VAL A 111 -5.57 9.65 -9.52
CA VAL A 111 -6.99 9.39 -9.27
C VAL A 111 -7.05 8.10 -8.46
N GLU A 112 -7.26 8.23 -7.16
CA GLU A 112 -7.50 7.08 -6.28
C GLU A 112 -8.82 6.41 -6.69
N LYS A 113 -8.80 5.09 -6.89
CA LYS A 113 -10.02 4.29 -6.97
C LYS A 113 -10.26 3.68 -5.59
N TYR A 114 -11.38 4.06 -4.97
CA TYR A 114 -11.91 3.46 -3.74
C TYR A 114 -12.63 2.16 -4.06
#